data_AF-A0A1G8P060-F1
#
_entry.id   AF-A0A1G8P060-F1
#
_cell.length_a   1.000
_cell.length_b   1.000
_cell.length_c   1.000
_cell.angle_alpha   90.00
_cell.angle_beta   90.00
_cell.angle_gamma   90.00
#
_symmetry.space_group_name_H-M   'P 1'
#
loop_
_entity.id
_entity.type
_entity.pdbx_description
1 polymer ?
#
loop_
_entity_poly.entity_id
_entity_poly.type
_entity_poly.pdbx_seq_one_letter_code
_entity_poly.pdbx_strand_id
1 'polypeptide(L)'
;MRIKKYALGIFVALGVLCMCACTDKTNKYDEYHKEVEKLYEQIVTTGAIIDTIDTNKDNYKQELYDSLDNLEDAFEEFSKVEPPKEFKDCKMLSDKATTYIANSSTCFHGALDEEYNEEMFNAGKANYNEAIKCINYMGDVLQKK
;
A
#
# COMPACT_ATOMS: atom_id res chain seq x y z
N MET A 1 -29.12 18.41 8.29
CA MET A 1 -28.30 17.19 8.40
C MET A 1 -28.02 16.71 6.99
N ARG A 2 -26.80 16.93 6.46
CA ARG A 2 -25.69 15.95 6.38
C ARG A 2 -26.19 14.63 5.78
N ILE A 3 -25.74 14.17 4.61
CA ILE A 3 -24.35 13.84 4.27
C ILE A 3 -24.08 14.12 2.78
N LYS A 4 -23.01 14.84 2.46
CA LYS A 4 -22.51 14.96 1.08
C LYS A 4 -21.80 13.65 0.73
N LYS A 5 -22.31 12.96 -0.29
CA LYS A 5 -21.70 11.77 -0.89
C LYS A 5 -20.42 12.20 -1.62
N TYR A 6 -19.27 12.00 -0.99
CA TYR A 6 -17.98 12.07 -1.67
C TYR A 6 -17.54 10.64 -1.96
N ALA A 7 -18.14 10.05 -2.99
CA ALA A 7 -17.56 8.89 -3.65
C ALA A 7 -16.33 9.40 -4.41
N LEU A 8 -15.17 9.37 -3.75
CA LEU A 8 -13.89 9.66 -4.38
C LEU A 8 -13.46 8.40 -5.14
N GLY A 9 -14.14 8.10 -6.24
CA GLY A 9 -13.70 7.09 -7.20
C GLY A 9 -12.52 7.65 -7.98
N ILE A 10 -11.30 7.29 -7.60
CA ILE A 10 -10.12 7.58 -8.42
C ILE A 10 -10.03 6.47 -9.47
N PHE A 11 -10.43 6.83 -10.69
CA PHE A 11 -10.12 6.09 -11.91
C PHE A 11 -8.60 6.14 -12.11
N VAL A 12 -7.90 5.03 -11.90
CA VAL A 12 -6.54 4.84 -12.43
C VAL A 12 -6.67 4.02 -13.71
N ALA A 13 -6.48 4.69 -14.84
CA ALA A 13 -6.41 4.06 -16.14
C ALA A 13 -5.15 3.18 -16.20
N LEU A 14 -5.34 1.86 -16.14
CA LEU A 14 -4.29 0.87 -16.41
C LEU A 14 -3.90 0.96 -17.89
N GLY A 15 -2.83 1.71 -18.18
CA GLY A 15 -2.13 1.63 -19.45
C GLY A 15 -1.24 0.39 -19.46
N VAL A 16 -1.77 -0.76 -19.89
CA VAL A 16 -0.97 -1.94 -20.22
C VAL A 16 -0.09 -1.62 -21.42
N LEU A 17 1.20 -1.42 -21.19
CA LEU A 17 2.23 -1.49 -22.22
C LEU A 17 3.29 -2.51 -21.80
N CYS A 18 2.93 -3.79 -21.91
CA CYS A 18 3.91 -4.86 -22.00
C CYS A 18 4.63 -4.78 -23.35
N MET A 19 5.78 -4.10 -23.38
CA MET A 19 6.79 -4.32 -24.41
C MET A 19 8.08 -4.79 -23.75
N CYS A 20 8.17 -6.10 -23.51
CA CYS A 20 9.41 -6.76 -23.16
C CYS A 20 10.33 -6.80 -24.39
N ALA A 21 11.19 -5.79 -24.52
CA ALA A 21 12.43 -5.94 -25.27
C ALA A 21 13.53 -6.34 -24.28
N CYS A 22 13.97 -7.59 -24.37
CA CYS A 22 15.10 -8.12 -23.60
C CYS A 22 16.39 -7.38 -23.97
N THR A 23 17.09 -6.84 -22.97
CA THR A 23 18.56 -6.72 -23.00
C THR A 23 19.11 -7.03 -21.61
N ASP A 24 20.05 -7.98 -21.58
CA ASP A 24 20.80 -8.44 -20.42
C ASP A 24 21.52 -7.30 -19.69
N LYS A 25 21.55 -7.43 -18.35
CA LYS A 25 21.72 -6.40 -17.30
C LYS A 25 20.43 -5.61 -17.05
N THR A 26 19.49 -6.19 -16.30
CA THR A 26 18.56 -5.38 -15.51
C THR A 26 19.39 -4.37 -14.76
N ASN A 27 19.23 -3.09 -15.10
CA ASN A 27 19.93 -2.06 -14.38
C ASN A 27 19.19 -1.90 -13.02
N LYS A 28 19.87 -1.38 -11.99
CA LYS A 28 19.30 -1.22 -10.64
C LYS A 28 17.98 -0.42 -10.59
N TYR A 29 17.71 0.40 -11.62
CA TYR A 29 16.45 1.13 -11.76
C TYR A 29 15.29 0.21 -12.12
N ASP A 30 15.48 -0.72 -13.07
CA ASP A 30 14.42 -1.64 -13.47
C ASP A 30 14.04 -2.59 -12.33
N GLU A 31 15.04 -3.01 -11.54
CA GLU A 31 14.82 -3.80 -10.33
C GLU A 31 14.06 -3.00 -9.28
N TYR A 32 14.49 -1.77 -9.00
CA TYR A 32 13.79 -0.91 -8.05
C TYR A 32 12.35 -0.59 -8.47
N HIS A 33 12.12 -0.37 -9.77
CA HIS A 33 10.78 -0.12 -10.31
C HIS A 33 9.86 -1.32 -10.10
N LYS A 34 10.34 -2.53 -10.40
CA LYS A 34 9.58 -3.78 -10.16
C LYS A 34 9.22 -3.97 -8.70
N GLU A 35 10.13 -3.65 -7.79
CA GLU A 35 9.84 -3.76 -6.36
C GLU A 35 8.78 -2.73 -5.90
N VAL A 36 8.79 -1.52 -6.47
CA VAL A 36 7.72 -0.53 -6.24
C VAL A 36 6.39 -1.00 -6.84
N GLU A 37 6.37 -1.57 -8.05
CA GLU A 37 5.16 -2.13 -8.67
C GLU A 37 4.55 -3.26 -7.83
N LYS A 38 5.37 -4.19 -7.32
CA LYS A 38 4.90 -5.25 -6.42
C LYS A 38 4.25 -4.69 -5.15
N LEU A 39 4.83 -3.64 -4.56
CA LEU A 39 4.21 -2.96 -3.42
C LEU A 39 2.85 -2.38 -3.78
N TYR A 40 2.72 -1.74 -4.94
CA TYR A 40 1.43 -1.21 -5.40
C TYR A 40 0.36 -2.29 -5.53
N GLU A 41 0.71 -3.47 -6.05
CA GLU A 41 -0.22 -4.60 -6.16
C GLU A 41 -0.75 -5.03 -4.77
N GLN A 42 0.14 -5.12 -3.77
CA GLN A 42 -0.25 -5.47 -2.40
C GLN A 42 -1.11 -4.38 -1.75
N ILE A 43 -0.77 -3.11 -1.98
CA ILE A 43 -1.56 -1.96 -1.54
C ILE A 43 -2.97 -2.07 -2.12
N VAL A 44 -3.10 -2.19 -3.44
CA VAL A 44 -4.41 -2.24 -4.11
C VAL A 44 -5.24 -3.42 -3.62
N THR A 45 -4.63 -4.59 -3.45
CA THR A 45 -5.29 -5.79 -2.92
C THR A 45 -5.85 -5.54 -1.52
N THR A 46 -5.01 -5.02 -0.61
CA THR A 46 -5.42 -4.74 0.77
C THR A 46 -6.47 -3.64 0.84
N GLY A 47 -6.34 -2.60 0.01
CA GLY A 47 -7.30 -1.49 -0.07
C GLY A 47 -8.67 -1.96 -0.52
N ALA A 48 -8.74 -2.84 -1.51
CA ALA A 48 -10.00 -3.43 -1.96
C ALA A 48 -10.68 -4.22 -0.82
N ILE A 49 -9.91 -4.96 -0.02
CA ILE A 49 -10.44 -5.67 1.15
C ILE A 49 -10.98 -4.65 2.17
N ILE A 50 -10.18 -3.65 2.56
CA ILE A 50 -10.57 -2.59 3.51
C ILE A 50 -11.87 -1.88 3.08
N ASP A 51 -11.99 -1.52 1.80
CA ASP A 51 -13.14 -0.78 1.27
C ASP A 51 -14.41 -1.63 1.17
N THR A 52 -14.26 -2.96 1.12
CA THR A 52 -15.37 -3.90 0.92
C THR A 52 -15.63 -4.82 2.11
N ILE A 53 -15.02 -4.55 3.28
CA ILE A 53 -15.22 -5.34 4.50
C ILE A 53 -16.71 -5.51 4.78
N ASP A 54 -17.18 -6.75 4.76
CA ASP A 54 -18.50 -7.15 5.22
C ASP A 54 -18.37 -7.92 6.54
N THR A 55 -18.70 -7.25 7.64
CA THR A 55 -18.60 -7.83 9.00
C THR A 55 -19.58 -8.99 9.23
N ASN A 56 -20.48 -9.28 8.29
CA ASN A 56 -21.39 -10.43 8.36
C ASN A 56 -20.81 -11.69 7.69
N LYS A 57 -19.69 -11.58 6.97
CA LYS A 57 -19.02 -12.71 6.31
C LYS A 57 -18.17 -13.47 7.32
N ASP A 58 -18.35 -14.79 7.48
CA ASP A 58 -17.70 -15.57 8.55
C ASP A 58 -16.17 -15.41 8.67
N ASN A 59 -15.47 -15.09 7.57
CA ASN A 59 -14.01 -15.00 7.52
C ASN A 59 -13.46 -13.58 7.27
N TYR A 60 -14.27 -12.51 7.42
CA TYR A 60 -13.82 -11.15 7.09
C TYR A 60 -12.57 -10.70 7.85
N LYS A 61 -12.46 -11.07 9.14
CA LYS A 61 -11.30 -10.72 9.97
C LYS A 61 -10.04 -11.40 9.45
N GLN A 62 -10.12 -12.70 9.18
CA GLN A 62 -8.98 -13.47 8.68
C GLN A 62 -8.50 -12.95 7.33
N GLU A 63 -9.42 -12.67 6.40
CA GLU A 63 -9.08 -12.14 5.08
C GLU A 63 -8.39 -10.77 5.17
N LEU A 64 -8.87 -9.90 6.06
CA LEU A 64 -8.22 -8.62 6.32
C LEU A 64 -6.85 -8.79 6.96
N TYR A 65 -6.74 -9.61 8.00
CA TYR A 65 -5.49 -9.81 8.74
C TYR A 65 -4.41 -10.43 7.86
N ASP A 66 -4.75 -11.48 7.10
CA ASP A 66 -3.82 -12.09 6.14
C ASP A 66 -3.35 -11.06 5.10
N SER A 67 -4.23 -10.18 4.62
CA SER A 67 -3.84 -9.13 3.67
C SER A 67 -2.97 -8.05 4.31
N LEU A 68 -3.22 -7.69 5.57
CA LEU A 68 -2.41 -6.71 6.30
C LEU A 68 -1.02 -7.26 6.62
N ASP A 69 -0.93 -8.51 7.06
CA ASP A 69 0.34 -9.20 7.33
C ASP A 69 1.17 -9.30 6.05
N ASN A 70 0.57 -9.74 4.94
CA ASN A 70 1.23 -9.77 3.63
C ASN A 70 1.70 -8.38 3.17
N LEU A 71 0.92 -7.33 3.46
CA LEU A 71 1.29 -5.96 3.13
C LEU A 71 2.47 -5.49 3.99
N GLU A 72 2.45 -5.77 5.30
CA GLU A 72 3.53 -5.43 6.22
C GLU A 72 4.83 -6.11 5.81
N ASP A 73 4.80 -7.41 5.55
CA ASP A 73 5.95 -8.18 5.04
C ASP A 73 6.50 -7.57 3.75
N ALA A 74 5.64 -7.22 2.79
CA ALA A 74 6.06 -6.58 1.54
C ALA A 74 6.77 -5.24 1.78
N PHE A 75 6.27 -4.42 2.72
CA PHE A 75 6.91 -3.16 3.09
C PHE A 75 8.22 -3.35 3.84
N GLU A 76 8.32 -4.37 4.70
CA GLU A 76 9.58 -4.71 5.37
C GLU A 76 10.63 -5.19 4.38
N GLU A 77 10.25 -6.05 3.43
CA GLU A 77 11.13 -6.51 2.36
C GLU A 77 11.59 -5.35 1.48
N PHE A 78 10.66 -4.50 1.06
CA PHE A 78 10.98 -3.34 0.24
C PHE A 78 11.86 -2.33 0.95
N SER A 79 11.71 -2.14 2.27
CA SER A 79 12.56 -1.24 3.05
C SER A 79 14.04 -1.63 3.00
N LYS A 80 14.36 -2.90 2.72
CA LYS A 80 15.73 -3.42 2.58
C LYS A 80 16.31 -3.15 1.18
N VAL A 81 15.49 -2.72 0.22
CA VAL A 81 15.91 -2.40 -1.14
C VAL A 81 16.47 -0.98 -1.19
N GLU A 82 17.78 -0.89 -1.44
CA GLU A 82 18.45 0.40 -1.58
C GLU A 82 18.08 1.10 -2.91
N PRO A 83 17.53 2.32 -2.88
CA PRO A 83 17.23 3.04 -4.10
C PRO A 83 18.51 3.43 -4.86
N PRO A 84 18.44 3.57 -6.20
CA PRO A 84 19.46 4.27 -6.97
C PRO A 84 19.77 5.66 -6.38
N LYS A 85 21.00 6.18 -6.60
CA LYS A 85 21.46 7.43 -5.99
C LYS A 85 20.55 8.63 -6.31
N GLU A 86 19.98 8.61 -7.50
CA GLU A 86 19.05 9.59 -8.05
C GLU A 86 17.70 9.61 -7.31
N PHE A 87 17.40 8.55 -6.55
CA PHE A 87 16.16 8.34 -5.80
C PHE A 87 16.42 8.13 -4.31
N LYS A 88 17.53 8.65 -3.77
CA LYS A 88 17.88 8.53 -2.33
C LYS A 88 16.74 9.00 -1.40
N ASP A 89 15.93 9.96 -1.84
CA ASP A 89 14.81 10.48 -1.06
C ASP A 89 13.67 9.45 -0.92
N CYS A 90 13.61 8.46 -1.83
CA CYS A 90 12.66 7.35 -1.75
C CYS A 90 12.94 6.41 -0.58
N LYS A 91 14.17 6.36 -0.04
CA LYS A 91 14.47 5.56 1.16
C LYS A 91 13.70 6.09 2.37
N MET A 92 13.71 7.41 2.58
CA MET A 92 12.96 8.04 3.66
C MET A 92 11.44 7.85 3.49
N LEU A 93 10.93 7.87 2.26
CA LEU A 93 9.51 7.63 1.98
C LEU A 93 9.14 6.17 2.26
N SER A 94 10.00 5.22 1.87
CA SER A 94 9.84 3.78 2.15
C SER A 94 9.77 3.53 3.66
N ASP A 95 10.72 4.04 4.45
CA ASP A 95 10.75 3.85 5.90
C ASP A 95 9.51 4.43 6.61
N LYS A 96 9.03 5.59 6.15
CA LYS A 96 7.78 6.18 6.64
C LYS A 96 6.58 5.31 6.31
N ALA A 97 6.50 4.83 5.08
CA ALA A 97 5.40 4.01 4.62
C ALA A 97 5.34 2.67 5.40
N THR A 98 6.48 2.02 5.64
CA THR A 98 6.57 0.83 6.49
C THR A 98 6.02 1.11 7.90
N THR A 99 6.41 2.23 8.50
CA THR A 99 5.90 2.62 9.83
C THR A 99 4.38 2.83 9.82
N TYR A 100 3.85 3.48 8.78
CA TYR A 100 2.41 3.68 8.63
C TYR A 100 1.66 2.36 8.45
N ILE A 101 2.19 1.41 7.67
CA ILE A 101 1.55 0.10 7.51
C ILE A 101 1.54 -0.71 8.81
N ALA A 102 2.65 -0.77 9.55
CA ALA A 102 2.68 -1.44 10.85
C ALA A 102 1.65 -0.84 11.83
N ASN A 103 1.53 0.49 11.87
CA ASN A 103 0.50 1.17 12.66
C ASN A 103 -0.91 0.86 12.16
N SER A 104 -1.11 0.78 10.84
CA SER A 104 -2.38 0.41 10.23
C SER A 104 -2.81 -0.99 10.63
N SER A 105 -1.90 -1.97 10.53
CA SER A 105 -2.11 -3.36 10.92
C SER A 105 -2.53 -3.43 12.40
N THR A 106 -1.73 -2.84 13.29
CA THR A 106 -2.02 -2.75 14.73
C THR A 106 -3.41 -2.16 15.01
N CYS A 107 -3.79 -1.08 14.32
CA CYS A 107 -5.08 -0.44 14.50
C CYS A 107 -6.24 -1.32 14.02
N PHE A 108 -6.12 -1.99 12.88
CA PHE A 108 -7.19 -2.87 12.38
C PHE A 108 -7.37 -4.12 13.24
N HIS A 109 -6.27 -4.74 13.71
CA HIS A 109 -6.35 -5.83 14.67
C HIS A 109 -7.07 -5.41 15.95
N GLY A 110 -6.66 -4.29 16.56
CA GLY A 110 -7.32 -3.82 17.77
C GLY A 110 -8.75 -3.32 17.55
N ALA A 111 -9.09 -2.84 16.35
CA ALA A 111 -10.44 -2.43 16.01
C ALA A 111 -11.44 -3.60 15.90
N LEU A 112 -10.93 -4.80 15.62
CA LEU A 112 -11.73 -5.98 15.29
C LEU A 112 -11.48 -7.16 16.24
N ASP A 113 -10.80 -6.97 17.37
CA ASP A 113 -10.48 -8.05 18.30
C ASP A 113 -11.74 -8.58 19.02
N GLU A 114 -12.17 -7.89 20.08
CA GLU A 114 -13.35 -8.25 20.88
C GLU A 114 -14.63 -7.55 20.38
N GLU A 115 -14.78 -6.26 20.69
CA GLU A 115 -15.86 -5.40 20.22
C GLU A 115 -15.35 -4.42 19.16
N TYR A 116 -16.19 -4.11 18.17
CA TYR A 116 -15.84 -3.19 17.11
C TYR A 116 -15.50 -1.80 17.66
N ASN A 117 -14.27 -1.34 17.44
CA ASN A 117 -13.82 0.00 17.80
C ASN A 117 -13.67 0.88 16.54
N GLU A 118 -14.65 1.75 16.32
CA GLU A 118 -14.70 2.66 15.17
C GLU A 118 -13.50 3.63 15.12
N GLU A 119 -13.04 4.12 16.28
CA GLU A 119 -11.91 5.06 16.35
C GLU A 119 -10.63 4.40 15.86
N MET A 120 -10.34 3.19 16.34
CA MET A 120 -9.19 2.40 15.90
C MET A 120 -9.31 2.01 14.42
N PHE A 121 -10.52 1.65 13.96
CA PHE A 121 -10.74 1.32 12.55
C PHE A 121 -10.45 2.51 11.63
N ASN A 122 -10.87 3.72 12.04
CA ASN A 122 -10.59 4.94 11.31
C ASN A 122 -9.10 5.34 11.39
N ALA A 123 -8.43 5.09 12.52
CA ALA A 123 -6.99 5.27 12.65
C ALA A 123 -6.21 4.31 11.72
N GLY A 124 -6.67 3.06 11.58
CA GLY A 124 -6.10 2.09 10.63
C GLY A 124 -6.17 2.61 9.20
N LYS A 125 -7.36 3.01 8.74
CA LYS A 125 -7.56 3.64 7.42
C LYS A 125 -6.70 4.89 7.22
N ALA A 126 -6.57 5.74 8.24
CA ALA A 126 -5.76 6.95 8.13
C ALA A 126 -4.28 6.63 7.91
N ASN A 127 -3.71 5.69 8.68
CA ASN A 127 -2.34 5.23 8.51
C ASN A 127 -2.11 4.57 7.14
N TYR A 128 -3.00 3.66 6.72
CA TYR A 128 -2.95 3.05 5.40
C TYR A 128 -2.91 4.09 4.27
N ASN A 129 -3.73 5.15 4.37
CA ASN A 129 -3.73 6.24 3.40
C ASN A 129 -2.43 7.07 3.40
N GLU A 130 -1.77 7.27 4.55
CA GLU A 130 -0.47 7.94 4.59
C GLU A 130 0.65 7.09 3.95
N ALA A 131 0.60 5.76 4.10
CA ALA A 131 1.51 4.86 3.39
C ALA A 131 1.33 4.96 1.87
N ILE A 132 0.07 4.97 1.39
CA ILE A 132 -0.24 5.14 -0.03
C ILE A 132 0.33 6.46 -0.57
N LYS A 133 0.17 7.58 0.17
CA LYS A 133 0.73 8.87 -0.27
C LYS A 133 2.24 8.79 -0.49
N CYS A 134 2.97 8.13 0.41
CA CYS A 134 4.41 7.95 0.28
C CYS A 134 4.76 7.17 -1.00
N ILE A 135 4.07 6.07 -1.26
CA ILE A 135 4.29 5.23 -2.45
C ILE A 135 3.89 5.94 -3.75
N ASN A 136 2.80 6.71 -3.75
CA ASN A 136 2.41 7.61 -4.85
C ASN A 136 3.49 8.62 -5.19
N TYR A 137 4.05 9.29 -4.18
CA TYR A 137 5.17 10.21 -4.40
C TYR A 137 6.40 9.52 -4.96
N MET A 138 6.71 8.30 -4.51
CA MET A 138 7.80 7.51 -5.08
C MET A 138 7.56 7.17 -6.55
N GLY A 139 6.35 6.72 -6.90
CA GLY A 139 5.95 6.45 -8.29
C GLY A 139 6.08 7.69 -9.18
N ASP A 140 5.60 8.85 -8.72
CA ASP A 140 5.70 10.12 -9.44
C ASP A 140 7.16 10.54 -9.69
N VAL A 141 8.06 10.29 -8.73
CA VAL A 141 9.49 10.59 -8.87
C VAL A 141 10.14 9.64 -9.88
N LEU A 142 9.75 8.37 -9.89
CA LEU A 142 10.27 7.37 -10.83
C LEU A 142 9.82 7.62 -12.28
N GLN A 143 8.59 8.08 -12.50
CA GLN A 143 8.03 8.34 -13.84
C GLN A 143 8.56 9.62 -14.51
N LYS A 144 9.16 10.54 -13.75
CA LYS A 144 9.68 11.82 -14.27
C LYS A 144 11.08 11.71 -14.90
N LYS A 145 11.64 10.52 -14.99
CA LYS A 145 12.95 10.23 -15.58
C LYS A 145 12.83 9.27 -16.76
#